data_AF-A0A662M498-F1
#
_entry.id   AF-A0A662M498-F1
#
_cell.length_a   1.000
_cell.length_b   1.000
_cell.length_c   1.000
_cell.angle_alpha   90.00
_cell.angle_beta   90.00
_cell.angle_gamma   90.00
#
_symmetry.space_group_name_H-M   'P 1'
#
loop_
_entity.id
_entity.type
_entity.pdbx_description
1 polymer ?
#
loop_
_entity_poly.entity_id
_entity_poly.type
_entity_poly.pdbx_seq_one_letter_code
_entity_poly.pdbx_strand_id
1 'polypeptide(L)' 'FELRCRLHAQREIRHLAWKMLGLVKNVAPVIFDNAGPPCKTKRICPMNKKDCKWYPNP' A
#
# COMPACT_ATOMS: atom_id res chain seq x y z
N PHE A 1 5.66 4.11 -1.43
CA PHE A 1 4.22 3.75 -1.29
C PHE A 1 3.92 2.87 -0.09
N GLU A 2 4.85 2.01 0.35
CA GLU A 2 4.64 1.07 1.45
C GLU A 2 4.12 1.64 2.77
N LEU A 3 4.50 2.86 3.15
CA LEU A 3 4.02 3.51 4.38
C LEU A 3 2.73 4.29 4.17
N ARG A 4 2.68 5.10 3.11
CA ARG A 4 1.60 6.07 2.91
C ARG A 4 0.36 5.47 2.26
N CYS A 5 0.47 4.35 1.55
CA CYS A 5 -0.68 3.60 1.06
C CYS A 5 -1.28 2.64 2.10
N ARG A 6 -0.83 2.63 3.37
CA ARG A 6 -1.36 1.72 4.41
C ARG A 6 -2.73 2.13 4.90
N LEU A 7 -3.52 1.16 5.36
CA LEU A 7 -4.87 1.41 5.89
C LEU A 7 -4.86 2.39 7.08
N HIS A 8 -3.85 2.29 7.94
CA HIS A 8 -3.71 3.12 9.14
C HIS A 8 -3.01 4.47 8.91
N ALA A 9 -2.58 4.79 7.70
CA ALA A 9 -2.08 6.12 7.40
C ALA A 9 -3.24 7.13 7.40
N GLN A 10 -2.96 8.40 7.70
CA GLN A 10 -3.95 9.48 7.62
C GLN A 10 -4.65 9.47 6.25
N ARG A 11 -5.97 9.69 6.25
CA ARG A 11 -6.81 9.48 5.07
C ARG A 11 -6.35 10.27 3.85
N GLU A 12 -6.00 11.54 4.06
CA GLU A 12 -5.64 12.47 2.98
C GLU A 12 -4.32 12.07 2.31
N ILE A 13 -3.27 11.82 3.10
CA ILE A 13 -1.99 11.36 2.57
C ILE A 13 -2.10 9.99 1.89
N ARG A 14 -2.98 9.12 2.39
CA ARG A 14 -3.26 7.83 1.76
C ARG A 14 -3.92 7.99 0.39
N HIS A 15 -4.91 8.87 0.28
CA HIS A 15 -5.55 9.16 -0.99
C HIS A 15 -4.54 9.73 -1.99
N LEU A 16 -3.76 10.72 -1.56
CA LEU A 16 -2.70 11.31 -2.41
C LEU A 16 -1.69 10.24 -2.88
N ALA A 17 -1.23 9.38 -1.96
CA ALA A 17 -0.29 8.31 -2.30
C ALA A 17 -0.87 7.32 -3.33
N TRP A 18 -2.16 6.97 -3.26
CA TRP A 18 -2.78 6.13 -4.28
C TRP A 18 -2.87 6.80 -5.65
N LYS A 19 -3.17 8.11 -5.70
CA LYS A 19 -3.13 8.88 -6.96
C LYS A 19 -1.73 8.92 -7.56
N MET A 20 -0.72 9.22 -6.74
CA MET A 20 0.68 9.21 -7.17
C MET A 20 1.11 7.83 -7.66
N LEU A 21 0.68 6.75 -6.98
CA LEU A 21 0.99 5.38 -7.40
C LEU A 21 0.42 5.07 -8.80
N GLY A 22 -0.81 5.52 -9.09
CA GLY A 22 -1.41 5.37 -10.42
C GLY A 22 -0.59 6.07 -11.51
N LEU A 23 -0.16 7.31 -11.25
CA LEU A 23 0.66 8.07 -12.20
C LEU A 23 2.01 7.39 -12.47
N VAL A 24 2.72 6.95 -11.43
CA VAL A 24 4.03 6.32 -11.62
C VAL A 24 3.95 4.91 -12.22
N LYS A 25 2.84 4.18 -12.01
CA LYS A 25 2.60 2.89 -12.68
C LYS A 25 2.42 3.08 -14.20
N ASN A 26 1.83 4.19 -14.62
CA ASN A 26 1.71 4.51 -16.05
C ASN A 26 3.07 4.85 -16.68
N VAL A 27 3.94 5.54 -15.93
CA VAL A 27 5.26 5.96 -16.43
C VAL A 27 6.30 4.84 -16.36
N ALA A 28 6.30 4.06 -15.29
CA ALA A 28 7.30 3.02 -15.02
C ALA A 28 6.65 1.75 -14.45
N PRO A 29 5.85 1.01 -15.27
CA PRO A 29 5.08 -0.12 -14.79
C PRO A 29 5.95 -1.22 -14.18
N VAL A 30 7.09 -1.55 -14.80
CA VAL A 30 7.99 -2.61 -14.32
C VAL A 30 8.53 -2.33 -12.91
N ILE A 31 8.83 -1.06 -12.60
CA ILE A 31 9.37 -0.66 -11.29
C ILE A 31 8.27 -0.65 -10.24
N PHE A 32 7.07 -0.17 -10.60
CA PHE A 32 5.97 0.05 -9.65
C PHE A 32 4.88 -1.03 -9.67
N ASP A 33 5.07 -2.13 -10.41
CA ASP A 33 4.08 -3.21 -10.55
C ASP A 33 3.62 -3.71 -9.17
N ASN A 34 4.60 -4.05 -8.32
CA ASN A 34 4.39 -4.53 -6.96
C ASN A 34 4.48 -3.43 -5.89
N ALA A 35 4.40 -2.15 -6.26
CA ALA A 35 4.40 -1.05 -5.30
C ALA A 35 3.01 -0.87 -4.67
N GLY A 36 2.98 -0.69 -3.35
CA GLY A 36 1.74 -0.60 -2.58
C GLY A 36 1.99 -0.86 -1.09
N PRO A 37 0.93 -0.98 -0.27
CA PRO A 37 1.10 -1.33 1.14
C PRO A 37 1.58 -2.78 1.30
N PRO A 38 2.50 -3.08 2.22
CA PRO A 38 3.11 -4.41 2.39
C PRO A 38 2.08 -5.50 2.71
N CYS A 39 0.95 -5.15 3.33
CA CYS A 39 -0.13 -6.10 3.58
C CYS A 39 -0.73 -6.66 2.28
N LYS A 40 -0.76 -5.86 1.21
CA LYS A 40 -1.24 -6.30 -0.12
C LYS A 40 -0.12 -6.89 -0.98
N THR A 41 1.06 -6.28 -0.96
CA THR A 41 2.16 -6.63 -1.89
C THR A 41 3.01 -7.80 -1.39
N LYS A 42 3.30 -7.82 -0.08
CA LYS A 42 4.18 -8.82 0.56
C LYS A 42 3.40 -9.78 1.47
N ARG A 43 2.08 -9.59 1.61
CA ARG A 43 1.22 -10.31 2.57
C ARG A 43 1.78 -10.32 3.99
N ILE A 44 2.42 -9.21 4.39
CA ILE A 44 3.00 -9.05 5.73
C ILE A 44 2.43 -7.78 6.36
N CYS A 45 2.03 -7.87 7.63
CA CYS A 45 1.68 -6.71 8.43
C CYS A 45 2.86 -6.34 9.34
N PRO A 46 3.72 -5.37 8.96
CA PRO A 46 4.87 -4.98 9.78
C PRO A 46 4.49 -4.32 11.11
N MET A 47 3.22 -4.00 11.33
CA MET A 47 2.72 -3.54 12.63
C MET A 47 2.15 -4.68 13.49
N ASN A 48 2.14 -5.91 12.96
CA ASN A 48 1.54 -7.10 13.56
C ASN A 48 0.09 -6.91 14.07
N LYS A 49 -0.64 -5.95 13.48
CA LYS A 49 -2.05 -5.70 13.79
C LYS A 49 -2.89 -6.76 13.09
N LYS A 50 -3.44 -7.68 13.87
CA LYS A 50 -4.36 -8.74 13.41
C LYS A 50 -5.70 -8.17 12.92
N ASP A 51 -6.09 -7.00 13.40
CA ASP A 51 -7.34 -6.31 12.99
C ASP A 51 -7.21 -5.59 11.63
N CYS A 52 -6.06 -5.67 10.97
CA CYS A 52 -5.84 -5.00 9.70
C CYS A 52 -6.66 -5.68 8.60
N LYS A 53 -7.75 -5.06 8.17
CA LYS A 53 -8.62 -5.56 7.08
C LYS A 53 -7.91 -5.89 5.76
N TRP A 54 -6.73 -5.31 5.53
CA TRP A 54 -5.94 -5.55 4.31
C TRP A 54 -4.85 -6.59 4.47
N TYR A 55 -4.69 -7.11 5.68
CA TYR A 55 -3.92 -8.31 5.92
C TYR A 55 -4.90 -9.49 5.82
N PRO A 56 -4.73 -10.42 4.86
CA PRO A 56 -5.54 -11.63 4.87
C PRO A 56 -5.23 -12.38 6.17
N ASN A 57 -6.24 -12.54 7.03
CA ASN A 57 -6.14 -13.53 8.09
C ASN A 57 -5.95 -14.91 7.42
N PRO A 58 -5.05 -15.76 7.95
CA PRO A 58 -4.97 -17.16 7.51
C PRO A 58 -6.30 -17.88 7.70
#